data_AF-A0A1I5DPZ1-F1
#
_entry.id   AF-A0A1I5DPZ1-F1
#
_cell.length_a   1.000
_cell.length_b   1.000
_cell.length_c   1.000
_cell.angle_alpha   90.00
_cell.angle_beta   90.00
_cell.angle_gamma   90.00
#
_symmetry.space_group_name_H-M   'P 1'
#
loop_
_entity.id
_entity.type
_entity.pdbx_description
1 polymer ?
#
loop_
_entity_poly.entity_id
_entity_poly.type
_entity_poly.pdbx_seq_one_letter_code
_entity_poly.pdbx_strand_id
1 'polypeptide(L)'
;MKKILEQLYNGELYPYSKFQITIEEFKINRDKAFKSYSVFIEKLPEELKDEFDELIDSHLDLLPLELEQNFIDGFRTGVRMMTEVYAAPMDDEEHT
;
A
#
# COMPACT_ATOMS: atom_id res chain seq x y z
N MET A 1 -28.74 -0.61 -5.65
CA MET A 1 -27.40 -0.50 -5.06
C MET A 1 -27.18 0.95 -4.63
N LYS A 2 -26.67 1.20 -3.42
CA LYS A 2 -26.27 2.56 -3.00
C LYS A 2 -25.08 3.03 -3.82
N LYS A 3 -24.94 4.34 -4.07
CA LYS A 3 -23.78 4.86 -4.82
C LYS A 3 -22.51 4.72 -3.98
N ILE A 4 -21.36 4.52 -4.63
CA ILE A 4 -20.09 4.27 -3.94
C ILE A 4 -19.68 5.42 -3.00
N LEU A 5 -19.98 6.67 -3.38
CA LEU A 5 -19.70 7.86 -2.55
C LEU A 5 -20.60 7.94 -1.31
N GLU A 6 -21.86 7.52 -1.41
CA GLU A 6 -22.77 7.45 -0.25
C GLU A 6 -22.32 6.36 0.72
N GLN A 7 -21.84 5.23 0.21
CA GLN A 7 -21.26 4.17 1.03
C GLN A 7 -19.99 4.64 1.74
N LEU A 8 -19.13 5.41 1.07
CA LEU A 8 -17.94 6.00 1.68
C LEU A 8 -18.30 7.01 2.78
N TYR A 9 -19.22 7.94 2.50
CA TYR A 9 -19.65 8.97 3.46
C TYR A 9 -20.28 8.37 4.72
N ASN A 10 -21.11 7.34 4.57
CA ASN A 10 -21.76 6.66 5.69
C ASN A 10 -20.85 5.64 6.40
N GLY A 11 -19.59 5.48 5.98
CA GLY A 11 -18.63 4.52 6.55
C GLY A 11 -18.89 3.05 6.20
N GLU A 12 -19.83 2.77 5.29
CA GLU A 12 -20.12 1.42 4.79
C GLU A 12 -18.98 0.88 3.91
N LEU A 13 -18.31 1.78 3.19
CA LEU A 13 -17.09 1.51 2.44
C LEU A 13 -15.89 2.04 3.22
N TYR A 14 -15.26 1.18 4.03
CA TYR A 14 -14.01 1.49 4.73
C TYR A 14 -12.97 0.41 4.45
N PRO A 15 -12.22 0.52 3.32
CA PRO A 15 -11.30 -0.53 2.86
C PRO A 15 -10.28 -0.95 3.91
N TYR A 16 -9.80 0.00 4.72
CA TYR A 16 -8.79 -0.25 5.74
C TYR A 16 -9.27 -1.24 6.82
N SER A 17 -10.57 -1.24 7.20
CA SER A 17 -11.09 -2.23 8.17
C SER A 17 -10.98 -3.68 7.70
N LYS A 18 -10.89 -3.90 6.39
CA LYS A 18 -10.78 -5.22 5.77
C LYS A 18 -9.39 -5.45 5.19
N PHE A 19 -8.47 -4.50 5.35
CA PHE A 19 -7.13 -4.62 4.81
C PHE A 19 -6.42 -5.79 5.47
N GLN A 20 -5.95 -6.72 4.64
CA GLN A 20 -5.13 -7.83 5.06
C GLN A 20 -4.05 -8.04 4.02
N ILE A 21 -2.83 -8.24 4.49
CA ILE A 21 -1.72 -8.60 3.61
C ILE A 21 -1.92 -10.07 3.20
N THR A 22 -2.27 -10.27 1.93
CA THR A 22 -2.54 -11.59 1.36
C THR A 22 -1.32 -12.20 0.65
N ILE A 23 -0.31 -11.38 0.34
CA ILE A 23 0.92 -11.82 -0.33
C ILE A 23 1.73 -12.69 0.64
N GLU A 24 1.82 -13.99 0.36
CA GLU A 24 2.49 -14.93 1.26
C GLU A 24 4.00 -14.70 1.34
N GLU A 25 4.62 -14.36 0.21
CA GLU A 25 6.04 -14.00 0.16
C GLU A 25 6.36 -12.81 1.06
N PHE A 26 5.46 -11.81 1.14
CA PHE A 26 5.62 -10.69 2.05
C PHE A 26 5.67 -11.16 3.50
N LYS A 27 4.76 -12.05 3.92
CA LYS A 27 4.73 -12.56 5.30
C LYS A 27 6.02 -13.30 5.64
N ILE A 28 6.47 -14.19 4.76
CA ILE A 28 7.72 -14.95 4.91
C ILE A 28 8.91 -14.00 5.03
N ASN A 29 9.01 -13.02 4.13
CA ASN A 29 10.12 -12.08 4.11
C ASN A 29 10.11 -11.14 5.31
N ARG A 30 8.94 -10.70 5.77
CA ARG A 30 8.79 -9.91 7.00
C ARG A 30 9.31 -10.67 8.21
N ASP A 31 8.89 -11.92 8.38
CA ASP A 31 9.29 -12.73 9.54
C ASP A 31 10.81 -13.04 9.49
N LYS A 32 11.35 -13.28 8.29
CA LYS A 32 12.80 -13.43 8.08
C LYS A 32 13.56 -12.14 8.44
N ALA A 33 13.08 -10.99 7.97
CA ALA A 33 13.69 -9.69 8.25
C ALA A 33 13.68 -9.39 9.75
N PHE A 34 12.54 -9.61 10.42
CA PHE A 34 12.42 -9.45 11.86
C PHE A 34 13.43 -10.33 12.61
N LYS A 35 13.52 -11.61 12.27
CA LYS A 35 14.49 -12.53 12.89
C LYS A 35 15.94 -12.08 12.66
N SER A 36 16.27 -11.66 11.45
CA SER A 36 17.60 -11.15 11.12
C SER A 36 17.94 -9.89 11.92
N TYR A 37 16.99 -8.97 12.07
CA TYR A 37 17.11 -7.77 12.88
C TYR A 37 17.34 -8.10 14.36
N SER A 38 16.51 -8.96 14.97
CA SER A 38 16.69 -9.36 16.37
C SER A 38 18.05 -10.00 16.63
N VAL A 39 18.50 -10.89 15.75
CA VAL A 39 19.83 -11.53 15.88
C VAL A 39 20.97 -10.53 15.72
N PHE A 40 20.76 -9.46 14.94
CA PHE A 40 21.78 -8.43 14.75
C PHE A 40 21.90 -7.54 15.99
N ILE A 41 20.79 -7.10 16.59
CA ILE A 41 20.77 -6.27 17.80
C ILE A 41 21.50 -6.95 18.96
N GLU A 42 21.31 -8.25 19.15
CA GLU A 42 21.98 -9.01 20.21
C GLU A 42 23.52 -9.01 20.10
N LYS A 43 24.06 -8.68 18.92
CA LYS A 43 25.52 -8.58 18.70
C LYS A 43 26.06 -7.17 18.97
N LEU A 44 25.18 -6.18 19.12
CA LEU A 44 25.58 -4.80 19.36
C LEU A 44 25.91 -4.59 20.85
N PRO A 45 26.90 -3.72 21.16
CA PRO A 45 27.04 -3.16 22.50
C PRO A 45 25.73 -2.55 22.98
N GLU A 46 25.47 -2.63 24.29
CA GLU A 46 24.21 -2.15 24.87
C GLU A 46 23.97 -0.66 24.55
N GLU A 47 25.03 0.16 24.58
CA GLU A 47 24.93 1.59 24.27
C GLU A 47 24.53 1.92 22.82
N LEU A 48 24.64 0.97 21.88
CA LEU A 48 24.33 1.18 20.47
C LEU A 48 22.97 0.60 20.05
N LYS A 49 22.29 -0.16 20.93
CA LYS A 49 21.01 -0.79 20.59
C LYS A 49 19.93 0.26 20.37
N ASP A 50 19.80 1.21 21.28
CA ASP A 50 18.81 2.28 21.19
C ASP A 50 19.04 3.16 19.94
N GLU A 51 20.29 3.53 19.65
CA GLU A 51 20.63 4.31 18.44
C GLU A 51 20.32 3.55 17.15
N PHE A 52 20.54 2.23 17.15
CA PHE A 52 20.22 1.40 16.00
C PHE A 52 18.70 1.25 15.80
N ASP A 53 17.94 1.10 16.89
CA ASP A 53 16.47 1.04 16.82
C ASP A 53 15.89 2.35 16.29
N GLU A 54 16.35 3.50 16.80
CA GLU A 54 15.95 4.83 16.29
C GLU A 54 16.27 5.01 14.80
N LEU A 55 17.45 4.54 14.35
CA LEU A 55 17.85 4.61 12.95
C LEU A 55 16.90 3.79 12.06
N ILE A 56 16.56 2.57 12.46
CA ILE A 56 15.66 1.71 11.70
C ILE A 56 14.24 2.28 11.70
N ASP A 57 13.74 2.75 12.84
CA ASP A 57 12.42 3.38 12.95
C ASP A 57 12.32 4.60 12.04
N SER A 58 13.33 5.48 12.07
CA SER A 58 13.35 6.67 11.20
C SER A 58 13.31 6.33 9.70
N HIS A 59 13.89 5.20 9.31
CA HIS A 59 13.82 4.72 7.93
C HIS A 59 12.46 4.12 7.60
N LEU A 60 11.89 3.34 8.52
CA LEU A 60 10.57 2.72 8.36
C LEU A 60 9.44 3.76 8.32
N ASP A 61 9.60 4.90 9.01
CA ASP A 61 8.66 6.02 9.00
C ASP A 61 8.52 6.68 7.62
N LEU A 62 9.49 6.47 6.71
CA LEU A 62 9.40 6.96 5.32
C LEU A 62 8.47 6.09 4.47
N LEU A 63 8.31 4.80 4.80
CA LEU A 63 7.55 3.84 4.00
C LEU A 63 6.07 4.24 3.85
N PRO A 64 5.33 4.65 4.90
CA PRO A 64 3.96 5.14 4.75
C PRO A 64 3.83 6.31 3.77
N LEU A 65 4.78 7.24 3.77
CA LEU A 65 4.79 8.41 2.88
C LEU A 65 5.01 7.99 1.42
N GLU A 66 5.93 7.05 1.18
CA GLU A 66 6.15 6.48 -0.15
C GLU A 66 4.91 5.72 -0.66
N LEU A 67 4.30 4.90 0.20
CA LEU A 67 3.09 4.15 -0.12
C LEU A 67 1.90 5.07 -0.42
N GLU A 68 1.75 6.17 0.34
CA GLU A 68 0.74 7.20 0.09
C GLU A 68 0.90 7.82 -1.31
N GLN A 69 2.12 8.27 -1.64
CA GLN A 69 2.41 8.87 -2.94
C GLN A 69 2.16 7.88 -4.09
N ASN A 70 2.66 6.65 -3.96
CA ASN A 70 2.45 5.59 -4.95
C ASN A 70 0.96 5.28 -5.15
N PHE A 71 0.17 5.23 -4.06
CA PHE A 71 -1.27 5.02 -4.15
C PHE A 71 -1.97 6.16 -4.88
N ILE A 72 -1.67 7.42 -4.53
CA ILE A 72 -2.28 8.61 -5.15
C ILE A 72 -1.98 8.64 -6.65
N ASP A 73 -0.72 8.45 -7.03
CA ASP A 73 -0.31 8.50 -8.44
C ASP A 73 -0.85 7.31 -9.24
N GLY A 74 -0.86 6.11 -8.65
CA GLY A 74 -1.47 4.93 -9.24
C GLY A 74 -2.97 5.10 -9.46
N PHE A 75 -3.70 5.61 -8.46
CA PHE A 75 -5.13 5.87 -8.57
C PHE A 75 -5.45 6.92 -9.64
N ARG A 76 -4.71 8.03 -9.67
CA ARG A 76 -4.84 9.06 -10.73
C ARG A 76 -4.60 8.47 -12.12
N THR A 77 -3.59 7.61 -12.25
CA THR A 77 -3.29 6.92 -13.51
C THR A 77 -4.46 6.02 -13.92
N GLY A 78 -4.99 5.20 -13.02
CA GLY A 78 -6.15 4.35 -13.29
C GLY A 78 -7.39 5.13 -13.72
N VAL A 79 -7.68 6.27 -13.08
CA VAL A 79 -8.79 7.16 -13.48
C VAL A 79 -8.58 7.75 -14.87
N ARG A 80 -7.36 8.15 -15.23
CA ARG A 80 -7.04 8.63 -16.58
C ARG A 80 -7.25 7.54 -17.63
N MET A 81 -6.77 6.32 -17.37
CA MET A 81 -6.99 5.18 -18.26
C MET A 81 -8.48 4.91 -18.48
N MET A 82 -9.27 4.88 -17.40
CA MET A 82 -10.73 4.70 -17.51
C MET A 82 -11.37 5.82 -18.32
N THR A 83 -10.99 7.08 -18.07
CA THR A 83 -11.53 8.24 -18.79
C THR A 83 -11.23 8.15 -20.29
N GLU A 84 -10.01 7.77 -20.66
CA GLU A 84 -9.60 7.56 -22.05
C GLU A 84 -10.47 6.49 -22.74
N VAL A 85 -10.61 5.32 -22.11
CA VAL A 85 -11.42 4.21 -22.64
C VAL A 85 -12.91 4.59 -22.77
N TYR A 86 -13.48 5.28 -21.79
CA TYR A 86 -14.89 5.69 -21.83
C TYR A 86 -15.18 6.89 -22.74
N ALA A 87 -14.18 7.75 -23.00
CA ALA A 87 -14.33 8.90 -23.89
C ALA A 87 -14.09 8.56 -25.37
N ALA A 88 -13.38 7.46 -25.65
CA ALA A 88 -13.28 6.93 -27.00
C ALA A 88 -14.66 6.39 -27.43
N PRO A 89 -15.21 6.79 -28.59
CA PRO A 89 -16.34 6.07 -29.17
C PRO A 89 -15.91 4.61 -29.33
N MET A 90 -16.68 3.68 -28.78
CA MET A 90 -16.63 2.32 -29.32
C MET A 90 -17.11 2.48 -30.75
N ASP A 91 -16.27 2.21 -31.74
CA ASP A 91 -16.73 2.12 -33.13
C ASP A 91 -17.88 1.10 -33.10
N ASP A 92 -19.11 1.60 -33.20
CA ASP A 92 -20.27 0.80 -33.54
C ASP A 92 -20.02 0.37 -34.98
N GLU A 93 -19.21 -0.68 -35.16
CA GLU A 93 -19.20 -1.42 -36.41
C GLU A 93 -20.59 -2.05 -36.55
N GLU A 94 -21.45 -1.29 -37.22
CA GLU A 94 -22.67 -1.73 -37.87
C GLU A 94 -22.37 -3.03 -38.63
N HIS A 95 -22.63 -4.17 -37.99
CA HIS A 95 -22.86 -5.41 -38.71
C HIS A 95 -24.27 -5.36 -39.31
N THR A 96 -24.38 -4.66 -40.45
CA THR A 96 -25.42 -4.91 -41.47
C THR A 96 -25.04 -6.09 -42.35
#